data_AF-A0A1M5U697-F1
#
_entry.id   AF-A0A1M5U697-F1
#
_cell.length_a   1.000
_cell.length_b   1.000
_cell.length_c   1.000
_cell.angle_alpha   90.00
_cell.angle_beta   90.00
_cell.angle_gamma   90.00
#
_symmetry.space_group_name_H-M   'P 1'
#
loop_
_entity.id
_entity.type
_entity.pdbx_description
1 polymer ?
#
loop_
_entity_poly.entity_id
_entity_poly.type
_entity_poly.pdbx_seq_one_letter_code
_entity_poly.pdbx_strand_id
1 'polypeptide(L)'
;MTAKKKASSSPVPKCLKVGQVFYSANIFTTDGKTELEIEEWHIRTLRVPNTRANGWAKNHLPSSYANQRARKAYLVLKHDLTYDSKAAKRGLKPWKSSIPDLCRKEFSENADHLPHGLFTTPLQALLYLKKEHKDLLPDLQGDVEYWKAETQAMKEEQGSVCPTLTEELEQAQENVEAHPKELVIIATRITKLRNQQKKHTRP
;
A
#
# COMPACT_ATOMS: atom_id res chain seq x y z
N MET A 1 -6.97 11.61 -25.30
CA MET A 1 -5.56 11.17 -25.21
C MET A 1 -5.35 10.54 -23.84
N THR A 2 -5.39 9.22 -23.74
CA THR A 2 -5.23 8.49 -22.47
C THR A 2 -3.76 8.49 -22.08
N ALA A 3 -3.39 9.32 -21.12
CA ALA A 3 -2.07 9.28 -20.51
C ALA A 3 -1.87 7.88 -19.90
N LYS A 4 -0.94 7.10 -20.46
CA LYS A 4 -0.45 5.87 -19.83
C LYS A 4 0.08 6.26 -18.44
N LYS A 5 -0.68 5.93 -17.38
CA LYS A 5 -0.21 5.96 -15.99
C LYS A 5 1.10 5.16 -15.96
N LYS A 6 2.25 5.84 -15.85
CA LYS A 6 3.56 5.20 -15.70
C LYS A 6 3.47 4.26 -14.50
N ALA A 7 3.85 2.99 -14.70
CA ALA A 7 3.77 1.94 -13.69
C ALA A 7 4.37 2.43 -12.36
N SER A 8 3.51 2.53 -11.35
CA SER A 8 3.82 2.89 -9.97
C SER A 8 4.48 1.75 -9.18
N SER A 9 4.84 0.66 -9.85
CA SER A 9 5.28 -0.58 -9.23
C SER A 9 6.74 -0.91 -9.58
N SER A 10 7.48 -1.32 -8.55
CA SER A 10 8.86 -1.81 -8.72
C SER A 10 8.86 -3.12 -9.52
N PRO A 11 9.90 -3.38 -10.33
CA PRO A 11 10.02 -4.66 -11.02
C PRO A 11 10.05 -5.81 -10.02
N VAL A 12 9.47 -6.95 -10.38
CA VAL A 12 9.58 -8.15 -9.54
C VAL A 12 11.05 -8.61 -9.51
N PRO A 13 11.61 -8.89 -8.33
CA PRO A 13 12.95 -9.47 -8.24
C PRO A 13 13.03 -10.82 -8.97
N LYS A 14 14.08 -11.02 -9.77
CA LYS A 14 14.27 -12.23 -10.59
C LYS A 14 14.25 -13.56 -9.80
N CYS A 15 14.59 -13.52 -8.51
CA CYS A 15 14.64 -14.70 -7.65
C CYS A 15 13.89 -14.40 -6.35
N LEU A 16 12.65 -14.89 -6.22
CA LEU A 16 11.90 -14.78 -4.97
C LEU A 16 12.27 -15.87 -3.97
N LYS A 17 12.34 -15.52 -2.69
CA LYS A 17 12.62 -16.46 -1.60
C LYS A 17 11.64 -16.30 -0.45
N VAL A 18 11.32 -17.41 0.23
CA VAL A 18 10.57 -17.34 1.50
C VAL A 18 11.39 -16.53 2.52
N GLY A 19 10.72 -15.65 3.24
CA GLY A 19 11.33 -14.68 4.16
C GLY A 19 11.77 -13.37 3.50
N GLN A 20 11.68 -13.25 2.18
CA GLN A 20 11.93 -11.98 1.50
C GLN A 20 10.91 -10.91 1.92
N VAL A 21 11.39 -9.68 2.09
CA VAL A 21 10.59 -8.55 2.58
C VAL A 21 10.36 -7.54 1.47
N PHE A 22 9.13 -7.05 1.39
CA PHE A 22 8.73 -5.91 0.60
C PHE A 22 8.11 -4.85 1.51
N TYR A 23 7.93 -3.65 0.99
CA TYR A 23 7.52 -2.49 1.76
C TYR A 23 6.37 -1.76 1.08
N SER A 24 5.40 -1.32 1.87
CA SER A 24 4.46 -0.26 1.54
C SER A 24 4.61 0.86 2.57
N ALA A 25 4.07 2.04 2.24
CA ALA A 25 4.04 3.16 3.17
C ALA A 25 2.65 3.77 3.13
N ASN A 26 2.10 4.05 4.30
CA ASN A 26 0.81 4.69 4.47
C ASN A 26 0.97 5.87 5.44
N ILE A 27 0.10 6.86 5.29
CA ILE A 27 -0.05 7.94 6.25
C ILE A 27 -1.54 8.08 6.55
N PHE A 28 -1.86 8.28 7.81
CA PHE A 28 -3.23 8.46 8.26
C PHE A 28 -3.24 9.42 9.44
N THR A 29 -4.36 10.12 9.61
CA THR A 29 -4.58 11.01 10.72
C THR A 29 -5.69 10.44 11.60
N THR A 30 -5.41 10.30 12.90
CA THR A 30 -6.37 9.79 13.90
C THR A 30 -6.27 10.66 15.15
N ASP A 31 -7.40 11.13 15.66
CA ASP A 31 -7.47 12.00 16.86
C ASP A 31 -6.53 13.22 16.79
N GLY A 32 -6.44 13.85 15.62
CA GLY A 32 -5.57 15.01 15.37
C GLY A 32 -4.07 14.70 15.30
N LYS A 33 -3.68 13.42 15.35
CA LYS A 33 -2.29 12.97 15.19
C LYS A 33 -2.12 12.30 13.84
N THR A 34 -1.18 12.82 13.05
CA THR A 34 -0.78 12.21 11.79
C THR A 34 0.34 11.21 12.02
N GLU A 35 0.09 9.96 11.68
CA GLU A 35 1.05 8.86 11.78
C GLU A 35 1.46 8.36 10.40
N LEU A 36 2.75 8.11 10.25
CA LEU A 36 3.33 7.56 9.04
C LEU A 36 3.91 6.18 9.33
N GLU A 37 3.35 5.17 8.68
CA GLU A 37 3.74 3.78 8.84
C GLU A 37 4.46 3.27 7.59
N ILE A 38 5.54 2.50 7.81
CA ILE A 38 6.18 1.71 6.76
C ILE A 38 5.90 0.25 7.09
N GLU A 39 5.06 -0.36 6.28
CA GLU A 39 4.59 -1.72 6.44
C GLU A 39 5.59 -2.71 5.84
N GLU A 40 5.90 -3.78 6.56
CA GLU A 40 6.72 -4.89 6.05
C GLU A 40 5.84 -6.06 5.59
N TRP A 41 5.94 -6.42 4.33
CA TRP A 41 5.26 -7.57 3.74
C TRP A 41 6.25 -8.71 3.50
N HIS A 42 6.07 -9.82 4.21
CA HIS A 42 6.99 -10.96 4.17
C HIS A 42 6.44 -12.07 3.28
N ILE A 43 7.24 -12.58 2.34
CA ILE A 43 6.91 -13.80 1.60
C ILE A 43 6.89 -14.96 2.58
N ARG A 44 5.70 -15.43 2.95
CA ARG A 44 5.56 -16.59 3.84
C ARG A 44 5.66 -17.90 3.07
N THR A 45 5.23 -17.91 1.81
CA THR A 45 5.12 -19.12 1.03
C THR A 45 5.23 -18.81 -0.46
N LEU A 46 5.99 -19.63 -1.18
CA LEU A 46 6.00 -19.71 -2.64
C LEU A 46 5.38 -21.03 -3.04
N ARG A 47 4.29 -21.01 -3.82
CA ARG A 47 3.62 -22.24 -4.29
C ARG A 47 3.21 -22.10 -5.75
N VAL A 48 3.41 -23.17 -6.51
CA VAL A 48 2.68 -23.34 -7.77
C VAL A 48 1.19 -23.47 -7.40
N PRO A 49 0.29 -22.69 -8.01
CA PRO A 49 -1.15 -22.86 -7.79
C PRO A 49 -1.55 -24.32 -8.01
N ASN A 50 -1.98 -24.98 -6.94
CA ASN A 50 -2.34 -26.39 -6.99
C ASN A 50 -3.64 -26.57 -7.77
N THR A 51 -3.63 -27.43 -8.79
CA THR A 51 -4.78 -27.95 -9.54
C THR A 51 -5.67 -28.87 -8.69
N ARG A 52 -5.88 -28.57 -7.40
CA ARG A 52 -6.71 -29.38 -6.50
C ARG A 52 -8.20 -29.01 -6.54
N ALA A 53 -8.67 -28.30 -7.57
CA ALA A 53 -10.09 -27.99 -7.70
C ALA A 53 -10.89 -29.07 -8.44
N ASN A 54 -10.37 -29.70 -9.51
CA ASN A 54 -11.17 -30.68 -10.27
C ASN A 54 -10.33 -31.93 -10.52
N GLY A 55 -10.76 -33.09 -9.99
CA GLY A 55 -10.12 -34.39 -10.21
C GLY A 55 -9.90 -34.75 -11.69
N TRP A 56 -10.64 -34.10 -12.60
CA TRP A 56 -10.49 -34.19 -14.05
C TRP A 56 -9.14 -33.67 -14.58
N ALA A 57 -8.60 -32.58 -14.04
CA ALA A 57 -7.37 -31.96 -14.57
C ALA A 57 -6.09 -32.73 -14.21
N LYS A 58 -6.17 -33.67 -13.26
CA LYS A 58 -5.03 -34.46 -12.78
C LYS A 58 -4.63 -35.58 -13.73
N ASN A 59 -5.56 -36.05 -14.57
CA ASN A 59 -5.38 -37.20 -15.45
C ASN A 59 -5.25 -36.81 -16.94
N HIS A 60 -5.46 -35.54 -17.29
CA HIS A 60 -5.53 -35.09 -18.70
C HIS A 60 -4.57 -33.96 -19.08
N LEU A 61 -3.83 -33.36 -18.14
CA LEU A 61 -2.78 -32.40 -18.48
C LEU A 61 -1.39 -33.05 -18.48
N PRO A 62 -0.62 -32.96 -19.57
CA PRO A 62 0.77 -33.39 -19.61
C PRO A 62 1.58 -32.71 -18.50
N SER A 63 2.47 -33.46 -17.84
CA SER A 63 3.39 -32.96 -16.80
C SER A 63 4.17 -31.70 -17.22
N SER A 64 4.44 -31.54 -18.53
CA SER A 64 5.06 -30.35 -19.12
C SER A 64 4.26 -29.05 -18.90
N TYR A 65 2.93 -29.11 -18.83
CA TYR A 65 2.08 -27.94 -18.54
C TYR A 65 2.06 -27.56 -17.05
N ALA A 66 2.28 -28.52 -16.14
CA ALA A 66 2.36 -28.23 -14.71
C ALA A 66 3.65 -27.48 -14.36
N ASN A 67 4.75 -27.76 -15.08
CA ASN A 67 6.05 -27.10 -14.91
C ASN A 67 6.12 -25.69 -15.52
N GLN A 68 5.13 -25.28 -16.32
CA GLN A 68 5.04 -23.94 -16.91
C GLN A 68 4.23 -22.95 -16.07
N ARG A 69 3.61 -23.38 -14.96
CA ARG A 69 2.80 -22.49 -14.12
C ARG A 69 3.70 -21.68 -13.19
N ALA A 70 3.62 -20.36 -13.34
CA ALA A 70 4.28 -19.40 -12.46
C ALA A 70 3.94 -19.68 -10.99
N ARG A 71 4.96 -19.68 -10.12
CA ARG A 71 4.73 -19.76 -8.67
C ARG A 71 4.05 -18.47 -8.23
N LYS A 72 3.11 -18.59 -7.29
CA LYS A 72 2.54 -17.45 -6.56
C LYS A 72 3.35 -17.23 -5.29
N ALA A 73 3.70 -15.96 -5.05
CA ALA A 73 4.22 -15.48 -3.78
C ALA A 73 3.06 -15.05 -2.89
N TYR A 74 2.98 -15.64 -1.70
CA TYR A 74 1.99 -15.29 -0.67
C TYR A 74 2.68 -14.45 0.40
N LEU A 75 2.23 -13.21 0.52
CA LEU A 75 2.75 -12.23 1.44
C LEU A 75 1.84 -12.11 2.66
N VAL A 76 2.48 -11.88 3.80
CA VAL A 76 1.81 -11.56 5.05
C VAL A 76 2.38 -10.25 5.57
N LEU A 77 1.50 -9.30 5.88
CA LEU A 77 1.85 -8.07 6.56
C LEU A 77 2.37 -8.40 7.95
N LYS A 78 3.52 -7.86 8.35
CA LYS A 78 4.04 -7.92 9.71
C LYS A 78 3.41 -6.80 10.54
N HIS A 79 2.43 -7.16 11.34
CA HIS A 79 1.64 -6.26 12.18
C HIS A 79 1.27 -6.96 13.48
N ASP A 80 0.83 -6.26 14.52
CA ASP A 80 0.48 -6.86 15.81
C ASP A 80 -0.63 -7.93 15.72
N LEU A 81 -1.45 -7.84 14.66
CA LEU A 81 -2.47 -8.84 14.34
C LEU A 81 -1.89 -10.16 13.81
N THR A 82 -0.68 -10.16 13.26
CA THR A 82 -0.09 -11.29 12.53
C THR A 82 1.25 -11.76 13.09
N TYR A 83 1.95 -10.91 13.83
CA TYR A 83 3.32 -11.11 14.29
C TYR A 83 3.46 -10.75 15.77
N ASP A 84 3.93 -11.70 16.58
CA ASP A 84 4.27 -11.49 17.98
C ASP A 84 5.78 -11.26 18.14
N SER A 85 6.13 -9.99 18.37
CA SER A 85 7.52 -9.57 18.58
C SER A 85 8.12 -10.13 19.88
N LYS A 86 7.32 -10.40 20.91
CA LYS A 86 7.78 -10.99 22.17
C LYS A 86 8.09 -12.47 21.97
N ALA A 87 7.25 -13.19 21.22
CA ALA A 87 7.53 -14.57 20.83
C ALA A 87 8.82 -14.67 20.01
N ALA A 88 9.03 -13.74 19.05
CA ALA A 88 10.26 -13.68 18.27
C ALA A 88 11.51 -13.55 19.14
N LYS A 89 11.49 -12.64 20.12
CA LYS A 89 12.61 -12.42 21.06
C LYS A 89 12.91 -13.64 21.94
N ARG A 90 11.92 -14.49 22.19
CA ARG A 90 12.05 -15.74 22.96
C ARG A 90 12.43 -16.94 22.09
N GLY A 91 12.66 -16.75 20.78
CA GLY A 91 12.95 -17.84 19.84
C GLY A 91 11.74 -18.72 19.51
N LEU A 92 10.52 -18.30 19.86
CA LEU A 92 9.28 -19.00 19.53
C LEU A 92 8.78 -18.59 18.14
N LYS A 93 7.83 -19.36 17.60
CA LYS A 93 7.18 -19.05 16.31
C LYS A 93 6.42 -17.72 16.41
N PRO A 94 6.88 -16.64 15.76
CA PRO A 94 6.30 -15.32 15.99
C PRO A 94 5.07 -15.06 15.12
N TRP A 95 4.94 -15.77 14.00
CA TRP A 95 3.80 -15.64 13.11
C TRP A 95 2.59 -16.38 13.67
N LYS A 96 1.46 -15.68 13.78
CA LYS A 96 0.19 -16.28 14.19
C LYS A 96 -0.27 -17.33 13.17
N SER A 97 -1.06 -18.30 13.63
CA SER A 97 -1.58 -19.39 12.80
C SER A 97 -2.66 -18.91 11.82
N SER A 98 -3.60 -18.10 12.33
CA SER A 98 -4.67 -17.46 11.56
C SER A 98 -4.26 -16.05 11.19
N ILE A 99 -4.24 -15.75 9.89
CA ILE A 99 -3.88 -14.44 9.35
C ILE A 99 -5.13 -13.84 8.69
N PRO A 100 -5.60 -12.65 9.11
CA PRO A 100 -6.74 -11.97 8.48
C PRO A 100 -6.53 -11.75 6.98
N ASP A 101 -7.61 -11.72 6.18
CA ASP A 101 -7.52 -11.48 4.72
C ASP A 101 -6.88 -10.12 4.41
N LEU A 102 -7.20 -9.08 5.18
CA LEU A 102 -6.61 -7.74 5.03
C LEU A 102 -5.09 -7.71 5.22
N CYS A 103 -4.51 -8.70 5.89
CA CYS A 103 -3.07 -8.84 6.10
C CYS A 103 -2.41 -9.82 5.11
N ARG A 104 -3.11 -10.22 4.05
CA ARG A 104 -2.63 -11.16 3.03
C ARG A 104 -2.61 -10.49 1.66
N LYS A 105 -1.54 -10.73 0.90
CA LYS A 105 -1.44 -10.36 -0.52
C LYS A 105 -0.83 -11.53 -1.29
N GLU A 106 -1.11 -11.61 -2.58
CA GLU A 106 -0.43 -12.56 -3.46
C GLU A 106 -0.09 -11.93 -4.82
N PHE A 107 0.99 -12.40 -5.44
CA PHE A 107 1.33 -12.05 -6.81
C PHE A 107 2.07 -13.18 -7.52
N SER A 108 2.07 -13.13 -8.85
CA SER A 108 2.78 -14.10 -9.70
C SER A 108 4.26 -13.77 -9.76
N GLU A 109 5.14 -14.76 -9.56
CA GLU A 109 6.58 -14.59 -9.70
C GLU A 109 7.00 -14.16 -11.12
N ASN A 110 6.20 -14.51 -12.13
CA ASN A 110 6.44 -14.12 -13.52
C ASN A 110 5.81 -12.77 -13.89
N ALA A 111 5.24 -12.02 -12.93
CA ALA A 111 4.76 -10.68 -13.21
C ALA A 111 5.96 -9.75 -13.48
N ASP A 112 5.82 -8.83 -14.43
CA ASP A 112 6.87 -7.85 -14.73
C ASP A 112 7.10 -6.90 -13.55
N HIS A 113 6.03 -6.59 -12.81
CA HIS A 113 6.04 -5.66 -11.70
C HIS A 113 5.33 -6.21 -10.45
N LEU A 114 5.78 -5.74 -9.29
CA LEU A 114 5.12 -5.98 -8.01
C LEU A 114 3.70 -5.39 -8.01
N PRO A 115 2.80 -5.88 -7.13
CA PRO A 115 1.52 -5.23 -6.89
C PRO A 115 1.65 -3.74 -6.62
N HIS A 116 0.60 -3.00 -6.99
CA HIS A 116 0.52 -1.57 -6.71
C HIS A 116 0.79 -1.26 -5.23
N GLY A 117 1.58 -0.21 -4.97
CA GLY A 117 1.94 0.20 -3.61
C GLY A 117 2.98 -0.70 -2.92
N LEU A 118 3.54 -1.71 -3.60
CA LEU A 118 4.55 -2.60 -3.04
C LEU A 118 5.94 -2.36 -3.67
N PHE A 119 6.95 -2.24 -2.82
CA PHE A 119 8.31 -1.85 -3.20
C PHE A 119 9.36 -2.75 -2.56
N THR A 120 10.55 -2.81 -3.13
CA THR A 120 11.66 -3.62 -2.59
C THR A 120 12.42 -2.90 -1.48
N THR A 121 12.22 -1.58 -1.32
CA THR A 121 12.88 -0.78 -0.28
C THR A 121 11.90 0.19 0.42
N PRO A 122 12.13 0.52 1.70
CA PRO A 122 11.36 1.54 2.42
C PRO A 122 11.40 2.92 1.73
N LEU A 123 12.56 3.27 1.16
CA LEU A 123 12.74 4.57 0.50
C LEU A 123 11.88 4.68 -0.76
N GLN A 124 11.79 3.61 -1.56
CA GLN A 124 10.92 3.60 -2.73
C GLN A 124 9.44 3.73 -2.33
N ALA A 125 9.01 3.03 -1.28
CA ALA A 125 7.64 3.14 -0.77
C ALA A 125 7.29 4.57 -0.36
N LEU A 126 8.17 5.25 0.38
CA LEU A 126 7.94 6.64 0.79
C LEU A 126 8.01 7.63 -0.37
N LEU A 127 8.91 7.42 -1.34
CA LEU A 127 8.97 8.27 -2.53
C LEU A 127 7.69 8.14 -3.36
N TYR A 128 7.14 6.93 -3.43
CA TYR A 128 5.85 6.68 -4.06
C TYR A 128 4.72 7.37 -3.31
N LEU A 129 4.59 7.15 -1.99
CA LEU A 129 3.58 7.80 -1.15
C LEU A 129 3.63 9.33 -1.29
N LYS A 130 4.84 9.91 -1.24
CA LYS A 130 5.01 11.36 -1.45
C LYS A 130 4.49 11.83 -2.81
N LYS A 131 4.73 11.04 -3.86
CA LYS A 131 4.28 11.37 -5.20
C LYS A 131 2.76 11.26 -5.30
N GLU A 132 2.20 10.17 -4.79
CA GLU A 132 0.76 9.94 -4.74
C GLU A 132 0.03 11.08 -4.03
N HIS A 133 0.50 11.52 -2.86
CA HIS A 133 -0.07 12.68 -2.18
C HIS A 133 0.03 13.95 -3.04
N LYS A 134 1.19 14.22 -3.65
CA LYS A 134 1.32 15.38 -4.54
C LYS A 134 0.37 15.35 -5.73
N ASP A 135 0.19 14.19 -6.33
CA ASP A 135 -0.66 13.99 -7.50
C ASP A 135 -2.16 14.08 -7.13
N LEU A 136 -2.53 13.77 -5.88
CA LEU A 136 -3.92 13.87 -5.37
C LEU A 136 -4.34 15.29 -4.96
N LEU A 137 -3.40 16.18 -4.63
CA LEU A 137 -3.72 17.52 -4.14
C LEU A 137 -4.64 18.34 -5.09
N PRO A 138 -4.42 18.35 -6.42
CA PRO A 138 -5.31 19.07 -7.34
C PRO A 138 -6.74 18.51 -7.34
N ASP A 139 -6.90 17.19 -7.24
CA ASP A 139 -8.21 16.56 -7.21
C ASP A 139 -8.97 16.97 -5.93
N LEU A 140 -8.30 16.95 -4.77
CA LEU A 140 -8.87 17.40 -3.50
C LEU A 140 -9.24 18.89 -3.51
N GLN A 141 -8.46 19.73 -4.19
CA GLN A 141 -8.78 21.15 -4.36
C GLN A 141 -10.01 21.32 -5.26
N GLY A 142 -10.13 20.52 -6.32
CA GLY A 142 -11.32 20.45 -7.17
C GLY A 142 -12.57 20.07 -6.38
N ASP A 143 -12.48 19.10 -5.47
CA ASP A 143 -13.59 18.70 -4.59
C ASP A 143 -14.04 19.87 -3.70
N VAL A 144 -13.11 20.62 -3.11
CA VAL A 144 -13.43 21.83 -2.33
C VAL A 144 -14.14 22.88 -3.17
N GLU A 145 -13.69 23.12 -4.39
CA GLU A 145 -14.32 24.07 -5.32
C GLU A 145 -15.75 23.63 -5.70
N TYR A 146 -15.92 22.34 -5.97
CA TYR A 146 -17.23 21.74 -6.25
C TYR A 146 -18.20 21.96 -5.08
N TRP A 147 -17.81 21.57 -3.87
CA TRP A 147 -18.68 21.72 -2.69
C TRP A 147 -18.96 23.18 -2.34
N LYS A 148 -18.03 24.09 -2.58
CA LYS A 148 -18.27 25.54 -2.44
C LYS A 148 -19.33 26.05 -3.41
N ALA A 149 -19.24 25.64 -4.68
CA ALA A 149 -20.21 26.04 -5.70
C ALA A 149 -21.61 25.51 -5.39
N GLU A 150 -21.72 24.23 -5.01
CA GLU A 150 -22.98 23.60 -4.65
C GLU A 150 -23.62 24.27 -3.42
N THR A 151 -22.81 24.55 -2.39
CA THR A 151 -23.24 25.27 -1.18
C THR A 151 -23.77 26.66 -1.51
N GLN A 152 -23.10 27.38 -2.43
CA GLN A 152 -23.53 28.71 -2.86
C GLN A 152 -24.83 28.66 -3.68
N ALA A 153 -24.95 27.74 -4.63
CA ALA A 153 -26.15 27.56 -5.44
C ALA A 153 -27.38 27.27 -4.56
N MET A 154 -27.24 26.36 -3.58
CA MET A 154 -28.33 26.04 -2.65
C MET A 154 -28.75 27.26 -1.81
N LYS A 155 -27.78 28.06 -1.37
CA LYS A 155 -28.05 29.29 -0.62
C LYS A 155 -28.80 30.32 -1.46
N GLU A 156 -28.48 30.44 -2.74
CA GLU A 156 -29.14 31.35 -3.68
C GLU A 156 -30.57 30.88 -4.02
N GLU A 157 -30.79 29.57 -4.21
CA GLU A 157 -32.10 29.01 -4.56
C GLU A 157 -33.06 28.90 -3.38
N GLN A 158 -32.56 28.50 -2.21
CA GLN A 158 -33.40 28.11 -1.05
C GLN A 158 -33.25 29.05 0.15
N GLY A 159 -32.35 30.03 0.09
CA GLY A 159 -32.05 30.95 1.20
C GLY A 159 -31.40 30.29 2.41
N SER A 160 -31.17 28.97 2.39
CA SER A 160 -30.55 28.18 3.46
C SER A 160 -29.78 26.99 2.87
N VAL A 161 -28.74 26.54 3.58
CA VAL A 161 -27.89 25.40 3.19
C VAL A 161 -28.22 24.23 4.11
N CYS A 162 -28.32 23.01 3.59
CA CYS A 162 -28.54 21.86 4.45
C CYS A 162 -27.27 21.48 5.25
N PRO A 163 -27.43 20.86 6.44
CA PRO A 163 -26.29 20.49 7.28
C PRO A 163 -25.28 19.56 6.58
N THR A 164 -25.76 18.59 5.80
CA THR A 164 -24.90 17.61 5.13
C THR A 164 -23.95 18.24 4.11
N LEU A 165 -24.40 19.27 3.37
CA LEU A 165 -23.55 20.00 2.43
C LEU A 165 -22.44 20.78 3.14
N THR A 166 -22.76 21.31 4.33
CA THR A 166 -21.78 22.00 5.18
C THR A 166 -20.73 21.01 5.69
N GLU A 167 -21.16 19.83 6.13
CA GLU A 167 -20.27 18.75 6.60
C GLU A 167 -19.32 18.26 5.48
N GLU A 168 -19.82 18.03 4.27
CA GLU A 168 -19.00 17.62 3.11
C GLU A 168 -17.97 18.69 2.74
N LEU A 169 -18.36 19.98 2.76
CA LEU A 169 -17.44 21.09 2.53
C LEU A 169 -16.36 21.19 3.61
N GLU A 170 -16.73 21.05 4.88
CA GLU A 170 -15.80 21.03 6.01
C GLU A 170 -14.81 19.87 5.89
N GLN A 171 -15.29 18.67 5.58
CA GLN A 171 -14.44 17.49 5.40
C GLN A 171 -13.48 17.65 4.21
N ALA A 172 -13.95 18.20 3.09
CA ALA A 172 -13.12 18.46 1.93
C ALA A 172 -12.02 19.50 2.25
N GLN A 173 -12.36 20.55 3.00
CA GLN A 173 -11.40 21.55 3.45
C GLN A 173 -10.36 20.96 4.41
N GLU A 174 -10.79 20.16 5.38
CA GLU A 174 -9.89 19.47 6.31
C GLU A 174 -8.90 18.58 5.56
N ASN A 175 -9.36 17.82 4.56
CA ASN A 175 -8.52 16.97 3.73
C ASN A 175 -7.42 17.77 3.00
N VAL A 176 -7.76 18.93 2.44
CA VAL A 176 -6.79 19.83 1.78
C VAL A 176 -5.81 20.43 2.79
N GLU A 177 -6.25 20.78 4.00
CA GLU A 177 -5.39 21.34 5.04
C GLU A 177 -4.43 20.31 5.68
N ALA A 178 -4.84 19.04 5.76
CA ALA A 178 -4.01 17.97 6.27
C ALA A 178 -2.84 17.63 5.32
N HIS A 179 -3.08 17.70 4.01
CA HIS A 179 -2.16 17.19 2.99
C HIS A 179 -0.75 17.83 2.99
N PRO A 180 -0.59 19.16 3.15
CA PRO A 180 0.73 19.77 3.30
C PRO A 180 1.49 19.27 4.53
N LYS A 181 0.78 19.04 5.66
CA LYS A 181 1.38 18.54 6.91
C LYS A 181 1.88 17.11 6.71
N GLU A 182 1.09 16.28 6.05
CA GLU A 182 1.45 14.91 5.67
C GLU A 182 2.69 14.87 4.77
N LEU A 183 2.75 15.72 3.74
CA LEU A 183 3.91 15.83 2.85
C LEU A 183 5.20 16.21 3.60
N VAL A 184 5.12 17.06 4.62
CA VAL A 184 6.26 17.42 5.48
C VAL A 184 6.73 16.20 6.30
N ILE A 185 5.81 15.43 6.86
CA ILE A 185 6.13 14.21 7.62
C ILE A 185 6.81 13.18 6.71
N ILE A 186 6.26 12.92 5.52
CA ILE A 186 6.84 12.01 4.53
C ILE A 186 8.24 12.49 4.13
N ALA A 187 8.42 13.78 3.82
CA ALA A 187 9.71 14.35 3.43
C ALA A 187 10.77 14.23 4.54
N THR A 188 10.35 14.44 5.80
CA THR A 188 11.21 14.29 6.97
C THR A 188 11.68 12.84 7.12
N ARG A 189 10.77 11.87 6.95
CA ARG A 189 11.11 10.44 7.04
C ARG A 189 12.07 10.01 5.92
N ILE A 190 11.85 10.46 4.69
CA ILE A 190 12.76 10.23 3.56
C ILE A 190 14.16 10.72 3.89
N THR A 191 14.27 11.93 4.44
CA THR A 191 15.56 12.53 4.82
C THR A 191 16.27 11.71 5.89
N LYS A 192 15.53 11.29 6.94
CA LYS A 192 16.07 10.41 8.00
C LYS A 192 16.61 9.10 7.44
N LEU A 193 15.86 8.42 6.55
CA LEU A 193 16.30 7.16 5.94
C LEU A 193 17.54 7.33 5.05
N ARG A 194 17.59 8.39 4.24
CA ARG A 194 18.78 8.68 3.42
C ARG A 194 20.03 8.89 4.29
N ASN A 195 19.89 9.59 5.41
CA ASN A 195 21.00 9.82 6.33
C ASN A 195 21.45 8.53 7.03
N GLN A 196 20.51 7.64 7.38
CA GLN A 196 20.84 6.31 7.94
C GLN A 196 21.60 5.45 6.93
N GLN A 197 21.17 5.42 5.67
CA GLN A 197 21.86 4.68 4.60
C GLN A 197 23.28 5.20 4.40
N LYS A 198 23.48 6.53 4.36
CA LYS A 198 24.82 7.14 4.23
C LYS A 198 25.78 6.78 5.37
N LYS A 199 25.28 6.60 6.60
CA LYS A 199 26.10 6.20 7.75
C LYS A 199 26.58 4.75 7.62
N HIS A 200 25.72 3.85 7.13
CA HIS A 200 26.06 2.44 6.96
C HIS A 200 26.97 2.16 5.74
N THR A 201 27.02 3.07 4.76
CA THR A 201 27.88 2.93 3.58
C THR A 201 29.24 3.62 3.71
N ARG A 202 29.55 4.28 4.84
CA ARG A 202 30.90 4.81 5.08
C ARG A 202 31.80 3.67 5.56
N PRO A 203 32.96 3.46 4.91
CA PRO A 203 33.93 2.42 5.29
C PRO A 203 34.54 2.69 6.68
#